data_AF-A0A938JFV2-F1
#
_entry.id   AF-A0A938JFV2-F1
#
_cell.length_a   1.000
_cell.length_b   1.000
_cell.length_c   1.000
_cell.angle_alpha   90.00
_cell.angle_beta   90.00
_cell.angle_gamma   90.00
#
_symmetry.space_group_name_H-M   'P 1'
#
loop_
_entity.id
_entity.type
_entity.pdbx_description
1 polymer ?
#
loop_
_entity_poly.entity_id
_entity_poly.type
_entity_poly.pdbx_seq_one_letter_code
_entity_poly.pdbx_strand_id
1 'polypeptide(L)'
;MASTMRPPRAATARKPHREARPSFAVAPMLRRVAGAAIDAAILIAVAGVLASALEGLTSGVTRVRIDAQSGQRTIDASISLPSWLPLLILVALTALYTVPLMAIWGRTLGGVIVGIRCVRADTGTPPGWSPSTRRWAVLYGVAGLLSFV
;
A
#
# COMPACT_ATOMS: atom_id res chain seq x y z
N MET A 1 42.16 -3.87 -70.46
CA MET A 1 41.64 -3.33 -69.18
C MET A 1 40.57 -4.29 -68.68
N ALA A 2 40.89 -5.15 -67.71
CA ALA A 2 39.97 -6.16 -67.18
C ALA A 2 39.21 -5.58 -65.98
N SER A 3 37.89 -5.40 -66.15
CA SER A 3 36.98 -4.97 -65.10
C SER A 3 36.66 -6.15 -64.17
N THR A 4 37.10 -6.06 -62.91
CA THR A 4 36.78 -7.05 -61.87
C THR A 4 35.51 -6.64 -61.16
N MET A 5 34.39 -7.29 -61.52
CA MET A 5 33.11 -7.08 -60.86
C MET A 5 33.11 -7.83 -59.52
N ARG A 6 33.06 -7.09 -58.40
CA ARG A 6 33.01 -7.66 -57.05
C ARG A 6 31.59 -8.13 -56.74
N PRO A 7 31.36 -9.37 -56.28
CA PRO A 7 30.02 -9.85 -56.00
C PRO A 7 29.39 -9.12 -54.80
N PRO A 8 28.05 -8.96 -54.77
CA PRO A 8 27.35 -8.30 -53.68
C PRO A 8 27.49 -9.14 -52.40
N ARG A 9 27.95 -8.49 -51.32
CA ARG A 9 27.99 -9.09 -49.99
C ARG A 9 26.56 -9.50 -49.60
N ALA A 10 26.35 -10.81 -49.41
CA ALA A 10 25.13 -11.35 -48.86
C ALA A 10 24.80 -10.63 -47.55
N ALA A 11 23.68 -9.91 -47.54
CA ALA A 11 23.14 -9.32 -46.33
C ALA A 11 22.79 -10.45 -45.36
N THR A 12 23.61 -10.61 -44.33
CA THR A 12 23.34 -11.54 -43.22
C THR A 12 22.01 -11.17 -42.60
N ALA A 13 21.00 -12.02 -42.79
CA ALA A 13 19.70 -11.89 -42.15
C ALA A 13 19.89 -11.81 -40.63
N ARG A 14 19.71 -10.62 -40.07
CA ARG A 14 19.75 -10.37 -38.63
C ARG A 14 18.58 -11.14 -38.02
N LYS A 15 18.85 -12.25 -37.33
CA LYS A 15 17.82 -12.98 -36.56
C LYS A 15 17.11 -11.97 -35.65
N PRO A 16 15.77 -11.93 -35.62
CA PRO A 16 15.07 -11.06 -34.68
C PRO A 16 15.48 -11.46 -33.26
N HIS A 17 16.11 -10.54 -32.52
CA HIS A 17 16.30 -10.70 -31.10
C HIS A 17 14.91 -10.73 -30.47
N ARG A 18 14.39 -11.94 -30.22
CA ARG A 18 13.33 -12.11 -29.22
C ARG A 18 13.92 -11.63 -27.91
N GLU A 19 13.50 -10.44 -27.46
CA GLU A 19 13.77 -9.97 -26.12
C GLU A 19 13.34 -11.07 -25.14
N ALA A 20 14.32 -11.68 -24.46
CA ALA A 20 14.06 -12.72 -23.50
C ALA A 20 13.27 -12.11 -22.34
N ARG A 21 11.99 -12.50 -22.19
CA ARG A 21 11.19 -12.07 -21.04
C ARG A 21 11.90 -12.50 -19.76
N PRO A 22 12.03 -11.63 -18.76
CA PRO A 22 12.65 -11.99 -17.50
C PRO A 22 11.84 -13.12 -16.82
N SER A 23 12.53 -14.16 -16.37
CA SER A 23 11.94 -15.26 -15.61
C SER A 23 12.09 -14.99 -14.12
N PHE A 24 11.00 -15.12 -13.36
CA PHE A 24 10.98 -14.87 -11.92
C PHE A 24 10.53 -16.12 -11.17
N ALA A 25 11.21 -16.45 -10.07
CA ALA A 25 10.72 -17.44 -9.12
C ALA A 25 9.58 -16.84 -8.30
N VAL A 26 8.42 -17.48 -8.31
CA VAL A 26 7.27 -17.06 -7.50
C VAL A 26 7.57 -17.36 -6.03
N ALA A 27 7.46 -16.35 -5.17
CA ALA A 27 7.66 -16.54 -3.74
C ALA A 27 6.62 -17.53 -3.16
N PRO A 28 7.05 -18.48 -2.30
CA PRO A 28 6.13 -19.43 -1.69
C PRO A 28 5.09 -18.71 -0.83
N MET A 29 3.90 -19.30 -0.72
CA MET A 29 2.76 -18.67 -0.05
C MET A 29 3.09 -18.27 1.40
N LEU A 30 3.82 -19.12 2.13
CA LEU A 30 4.21 -18.85 3.52
C LEU A 30 5.05 -17.58 3.68
N ARG A 31 6.00 -17.31 2.76
CA ARG A 31 6.80 -16.07 2.80
C ARG A 31 5.95 -14.83 2.55
N ARG A 32 4.94 -14.95 1.69
CA ARG A 32 3.99 -13.86 1.40
C ARG A 32 3.11 -13.57 2.62
N VAL A 33 2.61 -14.62 3.28
CA VAL A 33 1.81 -14.51 4.51
C VAL A 33 2.65 -13.95 5.66
N ALA A 34 3.87 -14.43 5.86
CA ALA A 34 4.77 -13.91 6.90
C ALA A 34 5.08 -12.41 6.71
N GLY A 35 5.37 -11.99 5.46
CA GLY A 35 5.56 -10.57 5.16
C GLY A 35 4.31 -9.74 5.45
N ALA A 36 3.13 -10.23 5.05
CA ALA A 36 1.86 -9.56 5.32
C ALA A 36 1.52 -9.49 6.82
N ALA A 37 1.87 -10.52 7.60
CA ALA A 37 1.68 -10.52 9.05
C ALA A 37 2.57 -9.47 9.74
N ILE A 38 3.82 -9.32 9.29
CA ILE A 38 4.72 -8.26 9.77
C ILE A 38 4.17 -6.88 9.43
N ASP A 39 3.72 -6.68 8.19
CA ASP A 39 3.10 -5.42 7.76
C ASP A 39 1.85 -5.09 8.60
N ALA A 40 1.00 -6.09 8.89
CA ALA A 40 -0.17 -5.93 9.72
C ALA A 40 0.19 -5.56 11.17
N ALA A 41 1.20 -6.22 11.75
CA ALA A 41 1.67 -5.90 13.10
C ALA A 41 2.19 -4.45 13.20
N ILE A 42 2.96 -3.99 12.20
CA ILE A 42 3.42 -2.61 12.11
C ILE A 42 2.24 -1.64 12.04
N LEU A 43 1.27 -1.90 11.17
CA LEU A 43 0.11 -1.03 10.99
C LEU A 43 -0.78 -0.97 12.24
N ILE A 44 -1.00 -2.11 12.92
CA ILE A 44 -1.76 -2.17 14.18
C ILE A 44 -1.03 -1.38 15.27
N ALA A 45 0.29 -1.55 15.41
CA ALA A 45 1.07 -0.81 16.40
C ALA A 45 1.01 0.70 16.17
N VAL A 46 1.20 1.15 14.92
CA VAL A 46 1.11 2.57 14.55
C VAL A 46 -0.31 3.12 14.77
N ALA A 47 -1.34 2.37 14.38
CA ALA A 47 -2.72 2.77 14.59
C ALA A 47 -3.06 2.89 16.09
N GLY A 48 -2.56 1.96 16.92
CA GLY A 48 -2.73 2.00 18.38
C GLY A 48 -2.10 3.24 19.01
N VAL A 49 -0.84 3.54 18.66
CA VAL A 49 -0.15 4.75 19.14
C VAL A 49 -0.90 6.02 18.72
N LEU A 50 -1.37 6.08 17.47
CA LEU A 50 -2.12 7.23 16.96
C LEU A 50 -3.47 7.38 17.66
N ALA A 51 -4.18 6.28 17.93
CA ALA A 51 -5.43 6.29 18.67
C ALA A 51 -5.24 6.81 20.10
N SER A 52 -4.23 6.32 20.83
CA SER A 52 -3.90 6.82 22.17
C SER A 52 -3.54 8.31 22.17
N ALA A 53 -2.79 8.78 21.16
CA ALA A 53 -2.45 10.19 21.04
C ALA A 53 -3.69 11.06 20.78
N LEU A 54 -4.61 10.58 19.93
CA LEU A 54 -5.84 11.29 19.62
C LEU A 54 -6.76 11.39 20.84
N GLU A 55 -6.86 10.32 21.63
CA GLU A 55 -7.58 10.33 22.90
C GLU A 55 -7.00 11.37 23.87
N GLY A 56 -5.67 11.40 24.04
CA GLY A 56 -4.97 12.39 24.86
C GLY A 56 -5.23 13.84 24.44
N LEU A 57 -5.34 14.11 23.14
CA LEU A 57 -5.68 15.44 22.61
C LEU A 57 -7.14 15.82 22.91
N THR A 58 -8.06 14.85 22.94
CA THR A 58 -9.49 15.09 23.21
C THR A 58 -9.84 15.19 24.70
N SER A 59 -9.01 14.61 25.58
CA SER A 59 -9.21 14.67 27.04
C SER A 59 -9.05 16.07 27.64
N GLY A 60 -8.50 17.05 26.89
CA GLY A 60 -8.37 18.44 27.34
C GLY A 60 -9.57 19.35 27.01
N VAL A 61 -10.58 18.85 26.27
CA VAL A 61 -11.70 19.68 25.81
C VAL A 61 -12.96 19.35 26.59
N THR A 62 -13.23 20.17 27.59
CA THR A 62 -14.40 20.07 28.45
C THR A 62 -15.63 20.66 27.75
N ARG A 63 -16.65 19.85 27.44
CA ARG A 63 -17.95 20.37 27.00
C ARG A 63 -18.83 20.58 28.22
N VAL A 64 -19.24 21.83 28.43
CA VAL A 64 -20.22 22.17 29.46
C VAL A 64 -21.59 22.12 28.82
N ARG A 65 -22.36 21.07 29.11
CA ARG A 65 -23.79 21.05 28.80
C ARG A 65 -24.54 21.66 29.98
N ILE A 66 -25.39 22.64 29.67
CA ILE A 66 -26.33 23.21 30.62
C ILE A 66 -27.69 22.71 30.17
N ASP A 67 -28.30 21.82 30.96
CA ASP A 67 -29.64 21.37 30.69
C ASP A 67 -30.63 22.54 30.89
N ALA A 68 -31.38 22.85 29.83
CA ALA A 68 -32.29 23.99 29.81
C ALA A 68 -33.52 23.80 30.72
N GLN A 69 -33.86 22.56 31.12
CA GLN A 69 -34.99 22.29 32.01
C GLN A 69 -34.60 22.19 33.49
N SER A 70 -33.45 21.61 33.82
CA SER A 70 -33.03 21.40 35.21
C SER A 70 -31.99 22.41 35.70
N GLY A 71 -31.39 23.20 34.80
CA GLY A 71 -30.25 24.07 35.12
C GLY A 71 -28.98 23.31 35.52
N GLN A 72 -29.00 21.97 35.45
CA GLN A 72 -27.91 21.13 35.90
C GLN A 72 -26.76 21.19 34.88
N ARG A 73 -25.56 21.49 35.39
CA ARG A 73 -24.34 21.57 34.60
C ARG A 73 -23.68 20.20 34.54
N THR A 74 -23.81 19.50 33.42
CA THR A 74 -23.03 18.29 33.18
C THR A 74 -21.73 18.67 32.48
N ILE A 75 -20.62 18.28 33.10
CA ILE A 75 -19.28 18.47 32.57
C ILE A 75 -18.93 17.21 31.79
N ASP A 76 -19.19 17.23 30.49
CA ASP A 76 -18.82 16.14 29.59
C ASP A 76 -17.34 16.33 29.20
N ALA A 77 -16.46 15.69 29.97
CA ALA A 77 -15.03 15.61 29.66
C ALA A 77 -14.79 14.59 28.53
N SER A 78 -15.34 14.83 27.34
CA SER A 78 -15.02 14.04 26.15
C SER A 78 -15.58 14.67 24.87
N ILE A 79 -14.69 14.89 23.89
CA ILE A 79 -15.11 14.94 22.50
C ILE A 79 -15.40 13.49 22.08
N SER A 80 -16.68 13.14 21.91
CA SER A 80 -17.04 11.89 21.26
C SER A 80 -16.63 11.97 19.79
N LEU A 81 -15.54 11.31 19.43
CA LEU A 81 -15.19 11.10 18.04
C LEU A 81 -16.27 10.19 17.39
N PRO A 82 -16.58 10.39 16.10
CA PRO A 82 -17.46 9.47 15.41
C PRO A 82 -16.85 8.06 15.41
N SER A 83 -17.66 7.03 15.63
CA SER A 83 -17.24 5.63 15.72
C SER A 83 -16.54 5.12 14.45
N TRP A 84 -16.78 5.76 13.32
CA TRP A 84 -16.18 5.42 12.03
C TRP A 84 -14.77 6.01 11.83
N LEU A 85 -14.37 7.00 12.63
CA LEU A 85 -13.09 7.72 12.46
C LEU A 85 -11.85 6.82 12.64
N PRO A 86 -11.78 5.92 13.66
CA PRO A 86 -10.65 5.00 13.80
C PRO A 86 -10.49 4.07 12.60
N LEU A 87 -11.59 3.59 12.02
CA LEU A 87 -11.58 2.76 10.83
C LEU A 87 -11.07 3.54 9.61
N LEU A 88 -11.52 4.78 9.42
CA LEU A 88 -11.01 5.66 8.37
C LEU A 88 -9.49 5.87 8.50
N ILE A 89 -9.01 6.14 9.72
CA ILE A 89 -7.58 6.32 10.01
C ILE A 89 -6.80 5.05 9.65
N LEU A 90 -7.29 3.88 10.05
CA LEU A 90 -6.63 2.60 9.73
C LEU A 90 -6.55 2.38 8.22
N VAL A 91 -7.66 2.59 7.49
CA VAL A 91 -7.71 2.48 6.03
C VAL A 91 -6.73 3.47 5.39
N ALA A 92 -6.69 4.73 5.85
CA ALA A 92 -5.76 5.73 5.37
C ALA A 92 -4.29 5.34 5.64
N LEU A 93 -3.97 4.87 6.84
CA LEU A 93 -2.63 4.40 7.20
C LEU A 93 -2.19 3.24 6.30
N THR A 94 -3.07 2.28 6.02
CA THR A 94 -2.73 1.19 5.10
C THR A 94 -2.44 1.70 3.69
N ALA A 95 -3.16 2.74 3.23
CA ALA A 95 -2.95 3.38 1.94
C ALA A 95 -1.59 4.08 1.88
N LEU A 96 -1.33 4.95 2.86
CA LEU A 96 -0.11 5.75 2.97
C LEU A 96 1.13 4.86 3.16
N TYR A 97 0.98 3.71 3.80
CA TYR A 97 2.06 2.75 3.94
C TYR A 97 2.26 1.91 2.68
N THR A 98 1.23 1.20 2.22
CA THR A 98 1.39 0.16 1.19
C THR A 98 1.55 0.72 -0.23
N VAL A 99 0.82 1.78 -0.58
CA VAL A 99 0.78 2.32 -1.95
C VAL A 99 2.13 2.90 -2.38
N PRO A 100 2.78 3.82 -1.64
CA PRO A 100 4.06 4.36 -2.07
C PRO A 100 5.18 3.33 -2.01
N LEU A 101 5.22 2.49 -0.96
CA LEU A 101 6.22 1.42 -0.83
C LEU A 101 6.14 0.42 -1.99
N MET A 102 4.92 0.05 -2.41
CA MET A 102 4.75 -0.80 -3.59
C MET A 102 5.00 -0.06 -4.90
N ALA A 103 4.51 1.17 -5.05
CA ALA A 103 4.66 1.92 -6.30
C ALA A 103 6.13 2.20 -6.63
N ILE A 104 6.93 2.57 -5.63
CA ILE A 104 8.32 3.01 -5.81
C ILE A 104 9.29 1.83 -5.65
N TRP A 105 9.14 1.02 -4.60
CA TRP A 105 10.12 -0.04 -4.30
C TRP A 105 9.65 -1.44 -4.74
N GLY A 106 8.35 -1.62 -4.96
CA GLY A 106 7.75 -2.93 -5.24
C GLY A 106 7.77 -3.84 -4.01
N ARG A 107 7.92 -3.31 -2.80
CA ARG A 107 7.97 -4.11 -1.57
C ARG A 107 7.56 -3.27 -0.36
N THR A 108 6.90 -3.90 0.59
CA THR A 108 6.62 -3.37 1.95
C THR A 108 7.77 -3.72 2.89
N LEU A 109 7.77 -3.21 4.14
CA LEU A 109 8.84 -3.53 5.10
C LEU A 109 8.84 -5.01 5.48
N GLY A 110 7.66 -5.62 5.68
CA GLY A 110 7.53 -7.06 5.86
C GLY A 110 8.05 -7.82 4.64
N GLY A 111 7.80 -7.29 3.43
CA GLY A 111 8.38 -7.80 2.19
C GLY A 111 9.91 -7.72 2.14
N VAL A 112 10.51 -6.65 2.67
CA VAL A 112 11.96 -6.52 2.82
C VAL A 112 12.51 -7.58 3.77
N ILE A 113 11.88 -7.74 4.94
CA ILE A 113 12.32 -8.69 5.98
C ILE A 113 12.28 -10.13 5.48
N VAL A 114 11.22 -10.52 4.76
CA VAL A 114 11.08 -11.89 4.22
C VAL A 114 11.74 -12.06 2.84
N GLY A 115 12.37 -11.01 2.31
CA GLY A 115 13.10 -11.06 1.04
C GLY A 115 12.22 -11.35 -0.18
N ILE A 116 11.07 -10.67 -0.31
CA ILE A 116 10.17 -10.74 -1.47
C ILE A 116 9.97 -9.37 -2.10
N ARG A 117 9.73 -9.35 -3.42
CA ARG A 117 9.43 -8.14 -4.19
C ARG A 117 8.34 -8.43 -5.22
N CYS A 118 7.38 -7.51 -5.34
CA CYS A 118 6.44 -7.44 -6.45
C CYS A 118 7.07 -6.64 -7.60
N VAL A 119 7.09 -7.24 -8.78
CA VAL A 119 7.57 -6.61 -10.01
C VAL A 119 6.58 -6.89 -11.12
N ARG A 120 6.57 -6.06 -12.16
CA ARG A 120 5.78 -6.33 -13.35
C ARG A 120 6.39 -7.48 -14.14
N ALA A 121 5.55 -8.40 -14.63
CA ALA A 121 6.00 -9.62 -15.30
C ALA A 121 6.64 -9.37 -16.69
N ASP A 122 6.33 -8.24 -17.29
CA ASP A 122 6.84 -7.80 -18.60
C ASP A 122 8.24 -7.18 -18.50
N THR A 123 8.45 -6.31 -17.51
CA THR A 123 9.62 -5.42 -17.43
C THR A 123 10.50 -5.66 -16.21
N GLY A 124 10.05 -6.41 -15.20
CA GLY A 124 10.78 -6.60 -13.93
C GLY A 124 10.90 -5.34 -13.07
N THR A 125 10.27 -4.24 -13.48
CA THR A 125 10.27 -2.97 -12.75
C THR A 125 9.18 -2.96 -11.67
N PRO A 126 9.24 -2.02 -10.70
CA PRO A 126 8.16 -1.84 -9.74
C PRO A 126 6.79 -1.65 -10.41
N PRO A 127 5.68 -2.02 -9.74
CA PRO A 127 4.32 -1.91 -10.27
C PRO A 127 3.90 -0.49 -10.66
N GLY A 128 4.45 0.55 -10.02
CA GLY A 128 4.00 1.93 -10.18
C GLY A 128 2.71 2.25 -9.40
N TRP A 129 2.27 3.50 -9.50
CA TRP A 129 1.19 4.05 -8.66
C TRP A 129 -0.18 3.44 -8.97
N SER A 130 -0.64 3.47 -10.22
CA SER A 130 -1.99 3.01 -10.59
C SER A 130 -2.26 1.54 -10.22
N PRO A 131 -1.37 0.57 -10.57
CA PRO A 131 -1.58 -0.82 -10.16
C PRO A 131 -1.53 -1.03 -8.65
N SER A 132 -0.71 -0.26 -7.93
CA SER A 132 -0.58 -0.34 -6.47
C SER A 132 -1.83 0.21 -5.77
N THR A 133 -2.33 1.37 -6.20
CA THR A 133 -3.56 1.97 -5.67
C THR A 133 -4.77 1.09 -5.94
N ARG A 134 -4.91 0.53 -7.16
CA ARG A 134 -6.00 -0.40 -7.48
C ARG A 134 -5.97 -1.64 -6.60
N ARG A 135 -4.78 -2.23 -6.39
CA ARG A 135 -4.62 -3.38 -5.50
C ARG A 135 -5.02 -3.05 -4.06
N TRP A 136 -4.58 -1.90 -3.55
CA TRP A 136 -4.97 -1.43 -2.22
C TRP A 136 -6.48 -1.21 -2.12
N ALA A 137 -7.08 -0.55 -3.11
CA ALA A 137 -8.51 -0.25 -3.11
C ALA A 137 -9.36 -1.53 -3.11
N VAL A 138 -8.96 -2.57 -3.86
CA VAL A 138 -9.66 -3.86 -3.88
C VAL A 138 -9.54 -4.61 -2.55
N LEU A 139 -8.34 -4.63 -1.94
CA LEU A 139 -8.08 -5.43 -0.74
C LEU A 139 -8.55 -4.75 0.55
N TYR A 140 -8.27 -3.46 0.69
CA TYR A 140 -8.50 -2.70 1.92
C TYR A 140 -9.58 -1.63 1.74
N GLY A 141 -9.68 -1.01 0.56
CA GLY A 141 -10.69 0.01 0.28
C GLY A 141 -12.11 -0.55 0.28
N VAL A 142 -12.36 -1.68 -0.40
CA VAL A 142 -13.68 -2.34 -0.45
C VAL A 142 -14.03 -2.97 0.90
N ALA A 143 -13.09 -3.67 1.54
CA ALA A 143 -13.31 -4.23 2.88
C ALA A 143 -13.58 -3.15 3.93
N GLY A 144 -12.86 -2.04 3.85
CA GLY A 144 -13.11 -0.84 4.65
C GLY A 144 -14.50 -0.29 4.38
N LEU A 145 -14.86 -0.04 3.12
CA LEU A 145 -16.16 0.51 2.71
C LEU A 145 -17.34 -0.36 3.17
N LEU A 146 -17.22 -1.69 3.07
CA LEU A 146 -18.22 -2.65 3.56
C LEU A 146 -18.39 -2.64 5.08
N SER A 147 -17.34 -2.26 5.83
CA SER A 147 -17.42 -2.16 7.29
C SER A 147 -18.18 -0.90 7.76
N PHE A 148 -18.52 0.02 6.84
CA PHE A 148 -19.35 1.20 7.14
C PHE A 148 -20.86 0.98 6.85
N VAL A 149 -21.27 -0.15 6.25
CA VAL A 149 -22.66 -0.48 5.87
C VAL A 149 -23.29 -1.45 6.85
#